data_AF-A0A1G0YN56-F1
#
_entry.id   AF-A0A1G0YN56-F1
#
_cell.length_a   1.000
_cell.length_b   1.000
_cell.length_c   1.000
_cell.angle_alpha   90.00
_cell.angle_beta   90.00
_cell.angle_gamma   90.00
#
_symmetry.space_group_name_H-M   'P 1'
#
loop_
_entity.id
_entity.type
_entity.pdbx_description
1 polymer ?
#
loop_
_entity_poly.entity_id
_entity_poly.type
_entity_poly.pdbx_seq_one_letter_code
_entity_poly.pdbx_strand_id
1 'polypeptide(L)'
;MLLEHPEVMIEFLVPEHSRGSDKPKDLPQFGVNAQALRFMDIALMMTIQLPFGAIPVNVPHPAAFALHKLLIVPRRTNAEKKQKDLDSAVQVLKLLDKKGELSIAKDLLVKFPKPWKNVILKTLTDNRQDAIAEQLT
;
A
#
# COMPACT_ATOMS: atom_id res chain seq x y z
N MET A 1 -2.53 8.02 -18.06
CA MET A 1 -3.17 7.53 -19.30
C MET A 1 -3.72 6.17 -18.95
N LEU A 2 -5.01 6.00 -19.17
CA LEU A 2 -5.72 4.75 -18.94
C LEU A 2 -5.93 4.10 -20.29
N LEU A 3 -5.42 2.88 -20.50
CA LEU A 3 -5.70 2.10 -21.69
C LEU A 3 -6.79 1.09 -21.34
N GLU A 4 -7.96 1.24 -21.93
CA GLU A 4 -9.12 0.39 -21.65
C GLU A 4 -9.43 -0.53 -22.83
N HIS A 5 -9.53 -1.82 -22.51
CA HIS A 5 -10.12 -2.87 -23.34
C HIS A 5 -11.20 -3.55 -22.49
N PRO A 6 -12.27 -4.13 -23.07
CA PRO A 6 -13.35 -4.77 -22.29
C PRO A 6 -12.87 -5.82 -21.28
N GLU A 7 -11.73 -6.45 -21.55
CA GLU A 7 -11.14 -7.50 -20.70
C GLU A 7 -9.94 -7.04 -19.88
N VAL A 8 -9.33 -5.89 -20.19
CA VAL A 8 -8.11 -5.43 -19.52
C VAL A 8 -8.03 -3.92 -19.45
N MET A 9 -7.64 -3.44 -18.28
CA MET A 9 -7.34 -2.04 -18.01
C MET A 9 -5.88 -1.91 -17.64
N ILE A 10 -5.15 -1.04 -18.33
CA ILE A 10 -3.73 -0.78 -18.07
C ILE A 10 -3.55 0.66 -17.60
N GLU A 11 -2.98 0.79 -16.41
CA GLU A 11 -2.58 2.05 -15.79
C GLU A 11 -1.06 2.13 -15.67
N PHE A 12 -0.49 3.27 -16.05
CA PHE A 12 0.92 3.58 -15.83
C PHE A 12 1.05 4.39 -14.55
N LEU A 13 1.79 3.86 -13.58
CA LEU A 13 1.96 4.45 -12.26
C LEU A 13 3.43 4.78 -12.01
N VAL A 14 3.69 5.92 -11.36
CA VAL A 14 5.03 6.30 -10.89
C VAL A 14 4.99 6.71 -9.42
N PRO A 15 6.05 6.45 -8.65
CA PRO A 15 6.13 6.96 -7.28
C PRO A 15 6.08 8.48 -7.26
N GLU A 16 5.31 9.02 -6.33
CA GLU A 16 5.30 10.45 -6.02
C GLU A 16 5.97 10.72 -4.66
N HIS A 17 6.95 11.62 -4.66
CA HIS A 17 7.71 12.00 -3.47
C HIS A 17 7.40 13.45 -3.05
N SER A 18 7.78 13.81 -1.82
CA SER A 18 7.63 15.17 -1.25
C SER A 18 6.15 15.63 -1.11
N ARG A 19 5.88 16.93 -1.30
CA ARG A 19 4.54 17.55 -1.17
C ARG A 19 3.52 16.97 -2.16
N GLY A 20 3.99 16.30 -3.21
CA GLY A 20 3.17 15.84 -4.33
C GLY A 20 2.71 17.02 -5.19
N SER A 21 2.54 16.78 -6.48
CA SER A 21 1.89 17.71 -7.39
C SER A 21 0.50 17.21 -7.80
N ASP A 22 0.16 15.95 -7.50
CA ASP A 22 -1.03 15.22 -7.98
C ASP A 22 -1.18 15.31 -9.53
N LYS A 23 -0.09 15.68 -10.22
CA LYS A 23 -0.07 15.84 -11.67
C LYS A 23 0.52 14.57 -12.30
N PRO A 24 -0.05 14.12 -13.43
CA PRO A 24 0.58 13.08 -14.23
C PRO A 24 2.02 13.46 -14.59
N LYS A 25 2.90 12.46 -14.60
CA LYS A 25 4.29 12.60 -15.02
C LYS A 25 4.41 12.09 -16.45
N ASP A 26 4.85 12.97 -17.34
CA ASP A 26 5.14 12.57 -18.71
C ASP A 26 6.33 11.62 -18.76
N LEU A 27 6.20 10.55 -19.55
CA LEU A 27 7.24 9.56 -19.83
C LEU A 27 7.42 9.48 -21.36
N PRO A 28 8.18 10.42 -21.96
CA PRO A 28 8.27 10.57 -23.41
C PRO A 28 8.75 9.30 -24.13
N GLN A 29 9.63 8.53 -23.51
CA GLN A 29 10.17 7.27 -24.05
C GLN A 29 9.10 6.17 -24.22
N PHE A 30 7.97 6.29 -23.52
CA PHE A 30 6.85 5.37 -23.62
C PHE A 30 5.63 6.01 -24.30
N GLY A 31 5.67 7.32 -24.61
CA GLY A 31 4.53 8.05 -25.13
C GLY A 31 3.32 8.09 -24.18
N VAL A 32 3.56 7.97 -22.87
CA VAL A 32 2.48 7.89 -21.86
C VAL A 32 2.62 8.96 -20.79
N ASN A 33 1.48 9.41 -20.28
CA ASN A 33 1.42 10.20 -19.05
C ASN A 33 1.10 9.29 -17.87
N ALA A 34 2.06 9.00 -17.00
CA ALA A 34 1.87 8.12 -15.86
C ALA A 34 1.22 8.87 -14.68
N GLN A 35 0.32 8.20 -13.96
CA GLN A 35 -0.25 8.74 -12.74
C GLN A 35 0.77 8.64 -11.60
N ALA A 36 1.03 9.78 -10.97
CA ALA A 36 1.88 9.84 -9.80
C ALA A 36 1.09 9.38 -8.56
N LEU A 37 1.62 8.41 -7.81
CA LEU A 37 0.99 7.89 -6.59
C LEU A 37 1.91 8.01 -5.39
N ARG A 38 1.40 8.63 -4.33
CA ARG A 38 2.11 8.74 -3.05
C ARG A 38 2.25 7.38 -2.38
N PHE A 39 3.39 7.18 -1.74
CA PHE A 39 3.70 5.98 -0.94
C PHE A 39 3.73 4.67 -1.72
N MET A 40 3.72 4.73 -3.06
CA MET A 40 3.84 3.57 -3.93
C MET A 40 5.10 2.76 -3.65
N ASP A 41 6.18 3.42 -3.23
CA ASP A 41 7.44 2.77 -2.84
C ASP A 41 7.23 1.71 -1.76
N ILE A 42 6.28 1.88 -0.83
CA ILE A 42 6.01 0.90 0.22
C ILE A 42 5.56 -0.43 -0.38
N ALA A 43 4.64 -0.37 -1.35
CA ALA A 43 4.14 -1.55 -2.03
C ALA A 43 5.24 -2.26 -2.85
N LEU A 44 6.24 -1.51 -3.31
CA LEU A 44 7.35 -2.01 -4.13
C LEU A 44 8.57 -2.46 -3.30
N MET A 45 8.71 -2.02 -2.04
CA MET A 45 9.82 -2.41 -1.16
C MET A 45 9.91 -3.93 -0.94
N MET A 46 8.79 -4.62 -1.02
CA MET A 46 8.73 -6.07 -0.88
C MET A 46 7.59 -6.62 -1.72
N THR A 47 7.94 -7.38 -2.75
CA THR A 47 6.99 -8.01 -3.67
C THR A 47 7.15 -9.52 -3.64
N ILE A 48 6.07 -10.20 -4.00
CA ILE A 48 6.03 -11.64 -4.24
C ILE A 48 5.48 -11.88 -5.65
N GLN A 49 5.90 -12.97 -6.27
CA GLN A 49 5.41 -13.37 -7.57
C GLN A 49 4.29 -14.40 -7.40
N LEU A 50 3.14 -14.13 -8.02
CA LEU A 50 1.99 -15.03 -8.03
C LEU A 50 1.63 -15.39 -9.47
N PRO A 51 1.13 -16.61 -9.75
CA PRO A 51 0.59 -16.94 -11.06
C PRO A 51 -0.78 -16.27 -11.27
N PHE A 52 -0.97 -15.59 -12.39
CA PHE A 52 -2.26 -15.12 -12.88
C PHE A 52 -2.50 -15.72 -14.27
N GLY A 53 -3.20 -16.87 -14.30
CA GLY A 53 -3.26 -17.71 -15.50
C GLY A 53 -1.85 -18.18 -15.90
N ALA A 54 -1.45 -17.90 -17.14
CA ALA A 54 -0.12 -18.22 -17.64
C ALA A 54 0.93 -17.11 -17.39
N ILE A 55 0.54 -16.00 -16.76
CA ILE A 55 1.39 -14.83 -16.59
C ILE A 55 1.81 -14.73 -15.11
N PRO A 56 3.12 -14.73 -14.81
CA PRO A 56 3.57 -14.44 -13.45
C PRO A 56 3.47 -12.94 -13.18
N VAL A 57 2.79 -12.57 -12.10
CA VAL A 57 2.56 -11.18 -11.70
C VAL A 57 3.28 -10.86 -10.39
N ASN A 58 3.93 -9.71 -10.34
CA ASN A 58 4.51 -9.19 -9.10
C ASN A 58 3.42 -8.42 -8.35
N VAL A 59 3.15 -8.84 -7.12
CA VAL A 59 2.23 -8.15 -6.21
C VAL A 59 2.96 -7.73 -4.94
N PRO A 60 2.50 -6.68 -4.24
CA PRO A 60 3.04 -6.34 -2.94
C PRO A 60 2.90 -7.52 -1.98
N HIS A 61 3.94 -7.80 -1.19
CA HIS A 61 3.83 -8.75 -0.09
C HIS A 61 2.72 -8.28 0.87
N PRO A 62 1.91 -9.18 1.48
CA PRO A 62 0.79 -8.80 2.34
C PRO A 62 1.16 -7.79 3.44
N ALA A 63 2.32 -7.95 4.07
CA ALA A 63 2.86 -6.98 5.03
C ALA A 63 3.05 -5.57 4.43
N ALA A 64 3.67 -5.45 3.26
CA ALA A 64 3.85 -4.17 2.57
C ALA A 64 2.53 -3.54 2.18
N PHE A 65 1.59 -4.35 1.66
CA PHE A 65 0.24 -3.92 1.33
C PHE A 65 -0.49 -3.33 2.56
N ALA A 66 -0.50 -4.04 3.69
CA ALA A 66 -1.22 -3.60 4.88
C ALA A 66 -0.65 -2.29 5.45
N LEU A 67 0.68 -2.19 5.58
CA LEU A 67 1.33 -0.97 6.07
C LEU A 67 1.08 0.23 5.16
N HIS A 68 1.12 0.02 3.84
CA HIS A 68 0.79 1.04 2.86
C HIS A 68 -0.66 1.55 3.02
N LYS A 69 -1.62 0.63 3.17
CA LYS A 69 -3.04 0.98 3.35
C LYS A 69 -3.28 1.76 4.63
N LEU A 70 -2.69 1.35 5.76
CA LEU A 70 -2.79 2.09 7.03
C LEU A 70 -2.23 3.51 6.91
N LEU A 71 -1.16 3.71 6.14
CA LEU A 71 -0.60 5.04 5.90
C LEU A 71 -1.56 5.92 5.07
N ILE A 72 -2.32 5.34 4.15
CA ILE A 72 -3.23 6.07 3.25
C ILE A 72 -4.58 6.37 3.89
N VAL A 73 -5.10 5.53 4.78
CA VAL A 73 -6.40 5.69 5.46
C VAL A 73 -6.69 7.14 5.94
N PRO A 74 -5.80 7.81 6.69
CA PRO A 74 -6.08 9.17 7.17
C PRO A 74 -6.08 10.24 6.07
N ARG A 75 -5.64 9.90 4.86
CA ARG A 75 -5.56 10.81 3.69
C ARG A 75 -6.75 10.64 2.73
N ARG A 76 -7.62 9.65 2.95
CA ARG A 76 -8.82 9.44 2.13
C ARG A 76 -9.93 10.40 2.56
N THR A 77 -10.51 11.11 1.60
CA THR A 77 -11.71 11.95 1.80
C THR A 77 -13.01 11.15 1.72
N ASN A 78 -13.04 10.10 0.89
CA ASN A 78 -14.20 9.21 0.77
C ASN A 78 -14.22 8.20 1.93
N ALA A 79 -15.26 8.30 2.78
CA ALA A 79 -15.40 7.48 3.99
C ALA A 79 -15.55 5.98 3.69
N GLU A 80 -16.27 5.61 2.63
CA GLU A 80 -16.46 4.20 2.26
C GLU A 80 -15.13 3.57 1.81
N LYS A 81 -14.38 4.25 0.94
CA LYS A 81 -13.03 3.80 0.52
C LYS A 81 -12.07 3.74 1.70
N LYS A 82 -12.16 4.70 2.62
CA LYS A 82 -11.36 4.73 3.84
C LYS A 82 -11.62 3.49 4.70
N GLN A 83 -12.89 3.16 4.93
CA GLN A 83 -13.26 1.99 5.73
C GLN A 83 -12.80 0.69 5.06
N LYS A 84 -13.03 0.54 3.75
CA LYS A 84 -12.57 -0.64 2.98
C LYS A 84 -11.05 -0.82 3.04
N ASP A 85 -10.28 0.27 2.88
CA ASP A 85 -8.81 0.24 2.97
C ASP A 85 -8.36 -0.17 4.38
N LEU A 86 -9.01 0.35 5.43
CA LEU A 86 -8.73 -0.01 6.83
C LEU A 86 -9.03 -1.48 7.12
N ASP A 87 -10.24 -1.93 6.80
CA ASP A 87 -10.68 -3.31 7.05
C ASP A 87 -9.75 -4.30 6.37
N SER A 88 -9.40 -4.04 5.10
CA SER A 88 -8.48 -4.88 4.34
C SER A 88 -7.10 -4.95 5.00
N ALA A 89 -6.55 -3.80 5.42
CA ALA A 89 -5.24 -3.76 6.06
C ALA A 89 -5.21 -4.53 7.38
N VAL A 90 -6.23 -4.33 8.22
CA VAL A 90 -6.36 -4.98 9.52
C VAL A 90 -6.56 -6.48 9.36
N GLN A 91 -7.40 -6.92 8.42
CA GLN A 91 -7.61 -8.35 8.14
C GLN A 91 -6.31 -9.02 7.69
N VAL A 92 -5.54 -8.36 6.82
CA VAL A 92 -4.23 -8.88 6.38
C VAL A 92 -3.25 -9.00 7.54
N LEU A 93 -3.16 -7.99 8.42
CA LEU A 93 -2.28 -8.08 9.60
C LEU A 93 -2.71 -9.19 10.56
N LYS A 94 -4.01 -9.36 10.80
CA LYS A 94 -4.54 -10.47 11.62
C LYS A 94 -4.22 -11.83 11.02
N LEU A 95 -4.27 -11.95 9.68
CA LEU A 95 -3.89 -13.19 9.01
C LEU A 95 -2.40 -13.49 9.15
N LEU A 96 -1.54 -12.47 9.03
CA LEU A 96 -0.10 -12.61 9.26
C LEU A 96 0.18 -13.02 10.71
N ASP A 97 -0.47 -12.40 11.70
CA ASP A 97 -0.36 -12.77 13.11
C ASP A 97 -0.76 -14.22 13.36
N LYS A 98 -1.92 -14.63 12.83
CA LYS A 98 -2.39 -16.03 12.92
C LYS A 98 -1.40 -17.03 12.30
N LYS A 99 -0.61 -16.62 11.30
CA LYS A 99 0.43 -17.44 10.67
C LYS A 99 1.80 -17.36 11.36
N GLY A 100 1.96 -16.52 12.38
CA GLY A 100 3.26 -16.25 13.01
C GLY A 100 4.19 -15.39 12.13
N GLU A 101 3.65 -14.69 11.13
CA GLU A 101 4.39 -13.91 10.12
C GLU A 101 4.33 -12.40 10.38
N LEU A 102 3.74 -11.95 11.49
CA LEU A 102 3.61 -10.52 11.81
C LEU A 102 4.96 -9.81 11.98
N SER A 103 6.01 -10.55 12.35
CA SER A 103 7.39 -10.05 12.41
C SER A 103 7.84 -9.44 11.08
N ILE A 104 7.39 -9.97 9.94
CA ILE A 104 7.70 -9.42 8.61
C ILE A 104 7.19 -7.98 8.48
N ALA A 105 5.97 -7.70 8.98
CA ALA A 105 5.41 -6.36 8.99
C ALA A 105 6.17 -5.44 9.95
N LYS A 106 6.58 -5.97 11.13
CA LYS A 106 7.41 -5.22 12.08
C LYS A 106 8.76 -4.83 11.48
N ASP A 107 9.46 -5.77 10.86
CA ASP A 107 10.76 -5.55 10.24
C ASP A 107 10.70 -4.54 9.09
N LEU A 108 9.62 -4.58 8.31
CA LEU A 108 9.37 -3.60 7.26
C LEU A 108 9.07 -2.22 7.85
N LEU A 109 8.25 -2.17 8.89
CA LEU A 109 7.88 -0.92 9.56
C LEU A 109 9.11 -0.21 10.14
N VAL A 110 10.06 -0.93 10.74
CA VAL A 110 11.31 -0.36 11.31
C VAL A 110 12.05 0.50 10.28
N LYS A 111 12.08 0.07 9.02
CA LYS A 111 12.74 0.74 7.89
C LYS A 111 12.05 2.05 7.48
N PHE A 112 10.81 2.29 7.92
CA PHE A 112 10.07 3.48 7.51
C PHE A 112 10.55 4.74 8.26
N PRO A 113 10.43 5.92 7.62
CA PRO A 113 10.59 7.20 8.30
C PRO A 113 9.68 7.31 9.52
N LYS A 114 10.19 7.92 10.61
CA LYS A 114 9.45 8.11 11.87
C LYS A 114 8.03 8.69 11.68
N PRO A 115 7.80 9.71 10.81
CA PRO A 115 6.45 10.21 10.59
C PRO A 115 5.48 9.17 10.03
N TRP A 116 5.96 8.26 9.16
CA TRP A 116 5.11 7.22 8.57
C TRP A 116 4.75 6.15 9.61
N LYS A 117 5.74 5.73 10.42
CA LYS A 117 5.52 4.81 11.54
C LYS A 117 4.44 5.34 12.49
N ASN A 118 4.57 6.61 12.89
CA ASN A 118 3.61 7.25 13.79
C ASN A 118 2.21 7.28 13.20
N VAL A 119 2.06 7.58 11.90
CA VAL A 119 0.74 7.58 11.26
C VAL A 119 0.13 6.18 11.22
N ILE A 120 0.92 5.15 10.91
CA ILE A 120 0.45 3.77 10.85
C ILE A 120 -0.01 3.30 12.23
N LEU A 121 0.83 3.48 13.26
CA LEU A 121 0.51 3.09 14.64
C LEU A 121 -0.71 3.86 15.14
N LYS A 122 -0.76 5.19 14.92
CA LYS A 122 -1.92 6.00 15.27
C LYS A 122 -3.19 5.55 14.56
N THR A 123 -3.10 5.17 13.29
CA THR A 123 -4.25 4.66 12.53
C THR A 123 -4.79 3.37 13.14
N LEU A 124 -3.93 2.48 13.64
CA LEU A 124 -4.36 1.28 14.35
C LEU A 124 -5.04 1.60 15.68
N THR A 125 -4.43 2.45 16.52
CA THR A 125 -4.97 2.82 17.83
C THR A 125 -6.28 3.61 17.70
N ASP A 126 -6.36 4.56 16.77
CA ASP A 126 -7.59 5.34 16.51
C ASP A 126 -8.78 4.42 16.10
N ASN A 127 -8.50 3.23 15.58
CA ASN A 127 -9.49 2.24 15.14
C ASN A 127 -9.54 0.98 16.02
N ARG A 128 -9.13 1.10 17.29
CA ARG A 128 -9.22 0.05 18.31
C ARG A 128 -8.51 -1.26 17.94
N GLN A 129 -7.38 -1.15 17.23
CA GLN A 129 -6.50 -2.28 16.91
C GLN A 129 -5.22 -2.24 17.75
N ASP A 130 -5.35 -1.91 19.04
CA ASP A 130 -4.23 -1.69 19.96
C ASP A 130 -3.34 -2.93 20.10
N ALA A 131 -3.93 -4.13 20.17
CA ALA A 131 -3.17 -5.39 20.24
C ALA A 131 -2.20 -5.56 19.06
N ILE A 132 -2.63 -5.22 17.83
CA ILE A 132 -1.76 -5.28 16.64
C ILE A 132 -0.72 -4.16 16.69
N ALA A 133 -1.11 -2.96 17.13
CA ALA A 133 -0.19 -1.82 17.24
C ALA A 133 0.96 -2.10 18.23
N GLU A 134 0.65 -2.72 19.37
CA GLU A 134 1.63 -3.14 20.38
C GLU A 134 2.61 -4.16 19.82
N GLN A 135 2.13 -5.16 19.08
CA GLN A 135 2.99 -6.16 18.44
C GLN A 135 3.90 -5.57 17.35
N LEU A 136 3.46 -4.51 16.68
CA LEU A 136 4.24 -3.82 15.63
C LEU A 136 5.23 -2.77 16.17
N THR A 137 5.14 -2.41 17.45
CA THR A 137 6.08 -1.49 18.13
C THR A 137 7.36 -2.23 18.51
#